data_AF-A0A935IW32-F1
#
_entry.id   AF-A0A935IW32-F1
#
_cell.length_a   1.000
_cell.length_b   1.000
_cell.length_c   1.000
_cell.angle_alpha   90.00
_cell.angle_beta   90.00
_cell.angle_gamma   90.00
#
_symmetry.space_group_name_H-M   'P 1'
#
loop_
_entity.id
_entity.type
_entity.pdbx_description
1 polymer ?
#
loop_
_entity_poly.entity_id
_entity_poly.type
_entity_poly.pdbx_seq_one_letter_code
_entity_poly.pdbx_strand_id
1 'polypeptide(L)'
;MTITDYDKNYKMFENMAVWEIKSLDHFFEDDEMLQKIFNEEYGFPYSEMSENKDSFKDTPIMVVSKVLDYFGDKTFFIFENNNKHHNDLKQMQDKKIINFGIDIYVLNPTHIYALMMDKTSDLSKYDNL
;
A
#
# COMPACT_ATOMS: atom_id res chain seq x y z
N MET A 1 6.86 4.62 3.52
CA MET A 1 7.74 3.52 2.99
C MET A 1 6.94 2.25 2.79
N THR A 2 7.01 1.65 1.61
CA THR A 2 6.32 0.43 1.22
C THR A 2 7.23 -0.77 1.44
N ILE A 3 6.68 -1.87 1.92
CA ILE A 3 7.39 -3.14 2.12
C ILE A 3 6.74 -4.26 1.31
N THR A 4 7.47 -5.36 1.12
CA THR A 4 7.01 -6.51 0.31
C THR A 4 7.12 -7.86 1.03
N ASP A 5 7.77 -7.91 2.19
CA ASP A 5 8.04 -9.12 2.99
C ASP A 5 7.35 -9.10 4.36
N TYR A 6 6.12 -8.59 4.38
CA TYR A 6 5.32 -8.45 5.59
C TYR A 6 5.12 -9.79 6.32
N ASP A 7 5.08 -10.92 5.60
CA ASP A 7 5.05 -12.29 6.15
C ASP A 7 6.16 -12.59 7.15
N LYS A 8 7.31 -11.94 7.00
CA LYS A 8 8.48 -12.13 7.87
C LYS A 8 8.57 -11.11 8.97
N ASN A 9 8.14 -9.88 8.70
CA ASN A 9 8.41 -8.73 9.55
C ASN A 9 7.16 -8.16 10.25
N TYR A 10 5.99 -8.81 10.14
CA TYR A 10 4.73 -8.29 10.69
C TYR A 10 4.79 -7.91 12.18
N LYS A 11 5.64 -8.56 12.98
CA LYS A 11 5.81 -8.26 14.41
C LYS A 11 6.40 -6.88 14.67
N MET A 12 7.07 -6.29 13.68
CA MET A 12 7.64 -4.94 13.77
C MET A 12 6.59 -3.84 13.60
N PHE A 13 5.32 -4.20 13.37
CA PHE A 13 4.29 -3.23 13.01
C PHE A 13 3.07 -3.31 13.94
N GLU A 14 2.41 -2.18 14.12
CA GLU A 14 1.18 -2.03 14.91
C GLU A 14 0.25 -0.96 14.31
N ASN A 15 -0.92 -0.73 14.93
CA ASN A 15 -1.92 0.24 14.49
C ASN A 15 -2.34 0.08 13.02
N MET A 16 -2.73 -1.15 12.67
CA MET A 16 -3.03 -1.52 11.29
C MET A 16 -4.40 -1.01 10.84
N ALA A 17 -4.45 -0.44 9.64
CA ALA A 17 -5.68 -0.05 8.96
C ALA A 17 -5.58 -0.36 7.47
N VAL A 18 -6.66 -0.85 6.86
CA VAL A 18 -6.72 -1.07 5.41
C VAL A 18 -7.39 0.12 4.75
N TRP A 19 -6.72 0.68 3.74
CA TRP A 19 -7.27 1.69 2.84
C TRP A 19 -7.57 1.07 1.48
N GLU A 20 -8.84 1.16 1.06
CA GLU A 20 -9.30 0.76 -0.28
C GLU A 20 -9.15 1.91 -1.27
N ILE A 21 -8.43 1.66 -2.37
CA ILE A 21 -8.15 2.60 -3.45
C ILE A 21 -8.87 2.09 -4.71
N LYS A 22 -10.00 2.72 -5.03
CA LYS A 22 -10.92 2.27 -6.08
C LYS A 22 -10.35 2.44 -7.49
N SER A 23 -9.55 3.48 -7.69
CA SER A 23 -8.86 3.83 -8.94
C SER A 23 -7.73 4.81 -8.64
N LEU A 24 -6.86 5.07 -9.61
CA LEU A 24 -5.86 6.15 -9.50
C LEU A 24 -6.54 7.52 -9.41
N ASP A 25 -7.64 7.75 -10.13
CA ASP A 25 -8.37 9.01 -10.05
C ASP A 25 -8.86 9.30 -8.63
N HIS A 26 -9.46 8.29 -7.97
CA HIS A 26 -9.87 8.40 -6.56
C HIS A 26 -8.68 8.50 -5.61
N PHE A 27 -7.51 7.99 -5.98
CA PHE A 27 -6.31 8.11 -5.17
C PHE A 27 -5.77 9.54 -5.15
N PHE A 28 -5.88 10.27 -6.27
CA PHE A 28 -5.39 11.65 -6.40
C PHE A 28 -6.48 12.71 -6.22
N GLU A 29 -7.72 12.30 -5.98
CA GLU A 29 -8.87 13.20 -5.81
C GLU A 29 -8.68 14.10 -4.58
N ASP A 30 -8.71 15.42 -4.80
CA ASP A 30 -8.65 16.47 -3.79
C ASP A 30 -7.46 16.43 -2.80
N ASP A 31 -6.40 15.68 -3.10
CA ASP A 31 -5.17 15.63 -2.31
C ASP A 31 -4.01 16.32 -3.05
N GLU A 32 -3.79 17.61 -2.72
CA GLU A 32 -2.71 18.41 -3.28
C GLU A 32 -1.32 17.81 -3.01
N MET A 33 -1.15 17.08 -1.91
CA MET A 33 0.12 16.48 -1.54
C MET A 33 0.42 15.27 -2.42
N LEU A 34 -0.55 14.38 -2.64
CA LEU A 34 -0.39 13.23 -3.54
C LEU A 34 -0.12 13.67 -4.98
N GLN A 35 -0.82 14.71 -5.46
CA GLN A 35 -0.56 15.27 -6.79
C GLN A 35 0.83 15.89 -6.91
N LYS A 36 1.30 16.58 -5.86
CA LYS A 36 2.65 17.13 -5.81
C LYS A 36 3.71 16.03 -5.85
N ILE A 37 3.55 14.97 -5.05
CA ILE A 37 4.47 13.84 -5.02
C ILE A 37 4.50 13.15 -6.40
N PHE A 38 3.34 12.95 -7.03
CA PHE A 38 3.30 12.39 -8.38
C PHE A 38 4.11 13.23 -9.37
N ASN A 39 3.94 14.55 -9.37
CA ASN A 39 4.69 15.43 -10.26
C ASN A 39 6.19 15.41 -9.98
N GLU A 40 6.61 15.31 -8.71
CA GLU A 40 8.03 15.19 -8.35
C GLU A 40 8.64 13.85 -8.82
N GLU A 41 7.90 12.75 -8.73
CA GLU A 41 8.35 11.42 -9.14
C GLU A 41 8.37 11.24 -10.68
N TYR A 42 7.36 11.77 -11.38
CA TYR A 42 7.15 11.50 -12.81
C TYR A 42 7.49 12.68 -13.73
N GLY A 43 7.67 13.89 -13.18
CA GLY A 43 8.06 15.09 -13.92
C GLY A 43 6.94 15.79 -14.67
N PHE A 44 5.68 15.38 -14.46
CA PHE A 44 4.49 16.03 -15.02
C PHE A 44 3.27 15.85 -14.09
N PRO A 45 2.24 16.73 -14.17
CA PRO A 45 1.04 16.63 -13.35
C PRO A 45 0.21 15.37 -13.64
N TYR A 46 -0.44 14.79 -12.63
CA TYR A 46 -1.31 13.61 -12.83
C TYR A 46 -2.43 13.84 -13.87
N SER A 47 -2.95 15.08 -13.96
CA SER A 47 -3.96 15.45 -14.96
C SER A 47 -3.50 15.23 -16.42
N GLU A 48 -2.19 15.21 -16.67
CA GLU A 48 -1.58 14.99 -17.98
C GLU A 48 -1.17 13.52 -18.21
N MET A 49 -1.51 12.62 -17.29
CA MET A 49 -1.18 11.19 -17.40
C MET A 49 -1.73 10.56 -18.68
N SER A 50 -2.92 10.96 -19.12
CA SER A 50 -3.52 10.46 -20.36
C SER A 50 -2.71 10.79 -21.60
N GLU A 51 -2.03 11.95 -21.61
CA GLU A 51 -1.21 12.42 -22.73
C GLU A 51 0.16 11.73 -22.74
N ASN A 52 0.62 11.28 -21.58
CA ASN A 52 1.90 10.59 -21.39
C ASN A 52 1.78 9.05 -21.37
N LYS A 53 0.59 8.49 -21.65
CA LYS A 53 0.29 7.05 -21.57
C LYS A 53 1.28 6.16 -22.32
N ASP A 54 1.71 6.56 -23.51
CA ASP A 54 2.62 5.75 -24.34
C ASP A 54 4.03 5.63 -23.73
N SER A 55 4.42 6.60 -22.90
CA SER A 55 5.71 6.61 -22.19
C SER A 55 5.61 6.08 -20.76
N PHE A 56 4.39 6.00 -20.22
CA PHE A 56 4.12 5.59 -18.85
C PHE A 56 4.10 4.06 -18.74
N LYS A 57 5.09 3.50 -18.02
CA LYS A 57 5.28 2.04 -17.91
C LYS A 57 4.79 1.44 -16.61
N ASP A 58 4.51 2.26 -15.61
CA ASP A 58 4.13 1.80 -14.28
C ASP A 58 2.66 1.35 -14.28
N THR A 59 2.40 0.20 -13.65
CA THR A 59 1.03 -0.24 -13.39
C THR A 59 0.42 0.59 -12.26
N PRO A 60 -0.92 0.67 -12.14
CA PRO A 60 -1.58 1.41 -11.07
C PRO A 60 -1.06 1.10 -9.66
N ILE A 61 -0.82 -0.18 -9.32
CA ILE A 61 -0.26 -0.58 -8.03
C ILE A 61 1.17 -0.05 -7.82
N MET A 62 1.99 0.03 -8.89
CA MET A 62 3.34 0.61 -8.81
C MET A 62 3.29 2.13 -8.55
N VAL A 63 2.35 2.83 -9.19
CA VAL A 63 2.15 4.27 -8.96
C VAL A 63 1.78 4.53 -7.50
N VAL A 64 0.78 3.82 -6.97
CA VAL A 64 0.37 3.93 -5.57
C VAL A 64 1.54 3.63 -4.64
N SER A 65 2.29 2.55 -4.89
CA SER A 65 3.46 2.19 -4.08
C SER A 65 4.51 3.30 -4.04
N LYS A 66 4.87 3.86 -5.20
CA LYS A 66 5.89 4.91 -5.30
C LYS A 66 5.46 6.19 -4.62
N VAL A 67 4.22 6.62 -4.81
CA VAL A 67 3.70 7.83 -4.16
C VAL A 67 3.66 7.65 -2.64
N LEU A 68 3.21 6.49 -2.15
CA LEU A 68 3.16 6.21 -0.71
C LEU A 68 4.56 6.04 -0.07
N ASP A 69 5.61 5.79 -0.86
CA ASP A 69 6.98 5.73 -0.34
C ASP A 69 7.48 7.08 0.19
N TYR A 70 6.97 8.20 -0.33
CA TYR A 70 7.32 9.55 0.13
C TYR A 70 6.78 9.86 1.53
N PHE A 71 5.78 9.11 2.02
CA PHE A 71 5.28 9.23 3.40
C PHE A 71 6.18 8.41 4.33
N GLY A 72 7.16 9.09 4.92
CA GLY A 72 8.21 8.47 5.76
C GLY A 72 7.76 8.12 7.19
N ASP A 73 6.63 8.66 7.64
CA ASP A 73 6.08 8.45 8.98
C ASP A 73 5.23 7.18 9.10
N LYS A 74 4.72 6.67 7.97
CA LYS A 74 3.94 5.42 7.88
C LYS A 74 4.64 4.36 7.05
N THR A 75 4.34 3.10 7.39
CA THR A 75 4.71 1.95 6.56
C THR A 75 3.48 1.44 5.84
N PHE A 76 3.63 1.09 4.56
CA PHE A 76 2.55 0.60 3.71
C PHE A 76 2.87 -0.79 3.18
N PHE A 77 1.87 -1.64 3.06
CA PHE A 77 1.96 -2.90 2.33
C PHE A 77 0.84 -2.94 1.30
N ILE A 78 1.22 -2.86 0.02
CA ILE A 78 0.27 -2.68 -1.09
C ILE A 78 -0.08 -4.05 -1.69
N PHE A 79 -1.37 -4.32 -1.86
CA PHE A 79 -1.87 -5.57 -2.40
C PHE A 79 -3.12 -5.38 -3.26
N GLU A 80 -3.37 -6.36 -4.11
CA GLU A 80 -4.53 -6.47 -4.98
C GLU A 80 -5.13 -7.86 -4.79
N ASN A 81 -6.38 -8.03 -5.22
CA ASN A 81 -7.01 -9.34 -5.14
C ASN A 81 -6.17 -10.42 -5.89
N ASN A 82 -6.10 -11.60 -5.28
CA ASN A 82 -5.32 -12.78 -5.70
C ASN A 82 -3.83 -12.58 -6.06
N ASN A 83 -3.20 -11.45 -5.72
CA ASN A 83 -1.75 -11.33 -5.89
C ASN A 83 -0.98 -12.05 -4.76
N LYS A 84 0.35 -12.16 -4.88
CA LYS A 84 1.19 -12.82 -3.86
C LYS A 84 0.96 -12.20 -2.46
N HIS A 85 1.01 -10.88 -2.37
CA HIS A 85 0.88 -10.15 -1.12
C HIS A 85 -0.45 -10.42 -0.41
N HIS A 86 -1.54 -10.46 -1.17
CA HIS A 86 -2.84 -10.80 -0.64
C HIS A 86 -2.91 -12.25 -0.12
N ASN A 87 -2.28 -13.20 -0.81
CA ASN A 87 -2.20 -14.58 -0.32
C ASN A 87 -1.39 -14.70 0.98
N ASP A 88 -0.37 -13.86 1.16
CA ASP A 88 0.39 -13.80 2.41
C ASP A 88 -0.51 -13.29 3.57
N LEU A 89 -1.34 -12.26 3.32
CA LEU A 89 -2.30 -11.76 4.31
C LEU A 89 -3.37 -12.81 4.67
N LYS A 90 -3.88 -13.59 3.70
CA LYS A 90 -4.85 -14.69 3.93
C LYS A 90 -4.35 -15.66 5.00
N GLN A 91 -3.10 -16.08 4.85
CA GLN A 91 -2.47 -16.98 5.82
C GLN A 91 -2.35 -16.36 7.21
N MET A 92 -2.12 -15.05 7.31
CA MET A 92 -2.05 -14.38 8.60
C MET A 92 -3.40 -14.27 9.30
N GLN A 93 -4.46 -13.95 8.54
CA GLN A 93 -5.83 -13.90 9.08
C GLN A 93 -6.30 -15.28 9.51
N ASP A 94 -6.05 -16.33 8.72
CA ASP A 94 -6.39 -17.71 9.05
C ASP A 94 -5.73 -18.18 10.34
N LYS A 95 -4.45 -17.85 10.50
CA LYS A 95 -3.66 -18.16 11.70
C LYS A 95 -4.02 -17.27 12.90
N LYS A 96 -4.97 -16.33 12.73
CA LYS A 96 -5.39 -15.34 13.74
C LYS A 96 -4.22 -14.53 14.30
N ILE A 97 -3.19 -14.32 13.49
CA ILE A 97 -2.00 -13.54 13.87
C ILE A 97 -2.38 -12.05 13.88
N ILE A 98 -3.22 -11.63 12.94
CA ILE A 98 -3.58 -10.23 12.74
C ILE A 98 -5.09 -10.12 12.48
N ASN A 99 -5.70 -9.11 13.07
CA ASN A 99 -7.03 -8.66 12.70
C ASN A 99 -6.91 -7.35 11.92
N PHE A 100 -7.22 -7.39 10.61
CA PHE A 100 -7.13 -6.24 9.72
C PHE A 100 -8.36 -5.31 9.79
N GLY A 101 -9.39 -5.66 10.59
CA GLY A 101 -10.65 -4.93 10.66
C GLY A 101 -11.59 -5.17 9.48
N ILE A 102 -11.15 -5.92 8.46
CA ILE A 102 -11.92 -6.36 7.31
C ILE A 102 -11.71 -7.86 7.06
N ASP A 103 -12.63 -8.48 6.31
CA ASP A 103 -12.42 -9.80 5.75
C ASP A 103 -11.59 -9.69 4.47
N ILE A 104 -10.32 -10.06 4.52
CA ILE A 104 -9.44 -9.98 3.36
C ILE A 104 -9.77 -11.04 2.30
N TYR A 105 -10.65 -12.01 2.56
CA TYR A 105 -11.14 -12.89 1.51
C TYR A 105 -12.16 -12.21 0.59
N VAL A 106 -12.76 -11.10 1.04
CA VAL A 106 -13.85 -10.40 0.34
C VAL A 106 -13.34 -9.03 -0.13
N LEU A 107 -12.46 -9.07 -1.13
CA LEU A 107 -11.93 -7.86 -1.77
C LEU A 107 -12.51 -7.71 -3.18
N ASN A 108 -12.77 -6.46 -3.57
CA ASN A 108 -13.07 -6.13 -4.96
C ASN A 108 -11.87 -6.46 -5.85
N PRO A 109 -12.05 -7.22 -6.95
CA PRO A 109 -10.96 -7.65 -7.83
C PRO A 109 -10.29 -6.54 -8.63
N THR A 110 -10.92 -5.37 -8.78
CA THR A 110 -10.39 -4.25 -9.59
C THR A 110 -9.79 -3.12 -8.75
N HIS A 111 -9.79 -3.24 -7.43
CA HIS A 111 -9.27 -2.22 -6.52
C HIS A 111 -7.86 -2.56 -6.02
N ILE A 112 -7.14 -1.52 -5.64
CA ILE A 112 -5.85 -1.61 -4.94
C ILE A 112 -6.12 -1.39 -3.45
N TYR A 113 -5.35 -2.05 -2.60
CA TYR A 113 -5.44 -1.89 -1.15
C TYR A 113 -4.07 -1.55 -0.57
N ALA A 114 -4.06 -0.66 0.39
CA ALA A 114 -2.89 -0.34 1.19
C ALA A 114 -3.15 -0.72 2.65
N LEU A 115 -2.40 -1.68 3.18
CA LEU A 115 -2.32 -1.91 4.62
C LEU A 115 -1.37 -0.85 5.19
N MET A 116 -1.94 0.12 5.89
CA MET A 116 -1.23 1.19 6.59
C MET A 116 -0.90 0.73 8.00
N MET A 117 0.31 1.02 8.46
CA MET A 117 0.81 0.56 9.75
C MET A 117 1.95 1.45 10.27
N ASP A 118 2.12 1.41 11.59
CA ASP A 118 3.20 2.08 12.30
C ASP A 118 4.30 1.08 12.62
N LYS A 119 5.57 1.53 12.57
CA LYS A 119 6.65 0.75 13.18
C LYS A 119 6.45 0.75 14.69
N THR A 120 6.47 -0.44 15.28
CA THR A 120 6.36 -0.59 16.73
C THR A 120 7.54 0.08 17.42
N SER A 121 7.28 0.76 18.53
CA SER A 121 8.33 1.33 19.39
C SER A 121 8.96 0.29 20.33
N ASP A 122 8.37 -0.91 20.40
CA ASP A 122 8.82 -1.99 21.27
C ASP A 122 9.96 -2.79 20.64
N LEU A 123 11.19 -2.44 21.02
CA LEU A 123 12.40 -3.08 20.53
C LEU A 123 12.51 -4.57 20.89
N SER A 124 11.80 -5.04 21.92
CA SER A 124 11.82 -6.46 22.32
C SER A 124 11.20 -7.40 21.27
N LYS A 125 10.41 -6.85 20.34
CA LYS A 125 9.85 -7.58 19.21
C LYS A 125 10.86 -7.85 18.10
N TYR A 126 12.01 -7.17 18.11
CA TYR A 126 13.11 -7.38 17.15
C TYR A 126 14.05 -8.52 17.56
N ASP A 127 14.16 -8.82 18.85
CA ASP A 127 15.10 -9.82 19.40
C ASP A 127 14.66 -11.30 19.18
N ASN A 128 13.44 -11.52 18.68
CA ASN A 128 12.87 -12.85 18.44
C ASN A 128 12.74 -13.20 16.94
N LEU A 129 13.57 -12.60 16.09
CA LEU A 129 13.66 -12.86 14.64
C LEU A 129 14.91 -13.67 14.28
#